data_AF-A0A2K6NDY8-F1
#
_entry.id   AF-A0A2K6NDY8-F1
#
_cell.length_a   1.000
_cell.length_b   1.000
_cell.length_c   1.000
_cell.angle_alpha   90.00
_cell.angle_beta   90.00
_cell.angle_gamma   90.00
#
_symmetry.space_group_name_H-M   'P 1'
#
loop_
_entity.id
_entity.type
_entity.pdbx_description
1 polymer ?
#
loop_
_entity_poly.entity_id
_entity_poly.type
_entity_poly.pdbx_seq_one_letter_code
_entity_poly.pdbx_strand_id
1 'polypeptide(L)'
;MRGGQGAAEARVLQFTNCRILRGGKLLREDLWVRGGRILDPEKLFFEERRVADERRDCGGRILAPGFIDVQINGGFGVDFSQATEDVGSGVSLVARRILSHGVTSFCPTLVTSPPEVYHKVVPQIPVKSGGPHGAGVLGLHLEGPFISREKRGAHPEAHLRSFEANAFQDLLATYGPLDNVRIVTLAPELGHSHEVIRELTTRGICVSLGHSVADLRAAEDAVWSGATFITHLFNAMLPFHHRDPGIVGLLTSDRLPAGRCIFYGMIADGTHTNPAALRIAHRAHPQGLVLVTDAIPALGLGNGRHTLGQQEVEVDGLTAYVAGERPHPLGPRSQPACQVAHDPPDGSIAPMDVCVRHFLQATGCSVESALEAASLHPAQLLGLEKSKGTLDFGADADFVVLDDSLHVQATYISGGGASGALLALRIATVGSDIRDWCSPRSGVVVLTFSPFGFWGGWPPSPLLTGAVLGTGGVCLALPLFSSLCCKAQLRKCLQVQSDRMVRASPVGREQPGKNHLPRRAL
;
A
#
# COMPACT_ATOMS: atom_id res chain seq x y z
N MET A 1 36.37 3.11 0.15
CA MET A 1 36.67 3.05 -1.31
C MET A 1 36.58 1.64 -1.95
N ARG A 2 36.02 0.60 -1.30
CA ARG A 2 35.84 -0.74 -1.93
C ARG A 2 34.50 -0.93 -2.68
N GLY A 3 33.59 0.04 -2.67
CA GLY A 3 32.26 -0.08 -3.29
C GLY A 3 32.19 0.21 -4.80
N GLY A 4 33.22 0.82 -5.39
CA GLY A 4 33.18 1.30 -6.78
C GLY A 4 33.47 0.23 -7.85
N GLN A 5 34.32 -0.77 -7.55
CA GLN A 5 34.74 -1.75 -8.55
C GLN A 5 33.64 -2.78 -8.89
N GLY A 6 32.83 -3.20 -7.91
CA GLY A 6 31.75 -4.17 -8.15
C GLY A 6 30.55 -3.63 -8.95
N ALA A 7 30.32 -2.31 -8.94
CA ALA A 7 29.20 -1.69 -9.66
C ALA A 7 29.47 -1.57 -11.17
N ALA A 8 30.74 -1.40 -11.58
CA ALA A 8 31.14 -1.34 -12.99
C ALA A 8 31.04 -2.72 -13.68
N GLU A 9 31.29 -3.81 -12.94
CA GLU A 9 31.19 -5.18 -13.44
C GLU A 9 29.75 -5.74 -13.43
N ALA A 10 28.81 -5.06 -12.78
CA ALA A 10 27.41 -5.50 -12.75
C ALA A 10 26.81 -5.57 -14.16
N ARG A 11 25.90 -6.53 -14.35
CA ARG A 11 25.18 -6.73 -15.63
C ARG A 11 24.37 -5.49 -15.99
N VAL A 12 24.44 -5.12 -17.27
CA VAL A 12 23.65 -4.07 -17.90
C VAL A 12 22.38 -4.69 -18.48
N LEU A 13 21.24 -4.26 -17.97
CA LEU A 13 19.92 -4.61 -18.47
C LEU A 13 19.37 -3.46 -19.30
N GLN A 14 18.79 -3.78 -20.46
CA GLN A 14 18.09 -2.82 -21.31
C GLN A 14 16.63 -3.27 -21.47
N PHE A 15 15.70 -2.40 -21.12
CA PHE A 15 14.27 -2.57 -21.36
C PHE A 15 13.92 -1.77 -22.61
N THR A 16 13.43 -2.46 -23.64
CA THR A 16 13.13 -1.88 -24.95
C THR A 16 11.64 -1.86 -25.21
N ASN A 17 11.18 -1.06 -26.18
CA ASN A 17 9.78 -1.01 -26.59
C ASN A 17 8.85 -0.72 -25.39
N CYS A 18 9.21 0.28 -24.59
CA CYS A 18 8.44 0.75 -23.44
C CYS A 18 8.04 2.23 -23.57
N ARG A 19 7.06 2.63 -22.76
CA ARG A 19 6.72 4.03 -22.47
C ARG A 19 7.15 4.35 -21.04
N ILE A 20 8.18 5.18 -20.87
CA ILE A 20 8.78 5.51 -19.58
C ILE A 20 8.14 6.79 -19.04
N LEU A 21 7.65 6.76 -17.81
CA LEU A 21 7.24 7.98 -17.09
C LEU A 21 8.48 8.72 -16.61
N ARG A 22 8.79 9.85 -17.24
CA ARG A 22 9.89 10.75 -16.85
C ARG A 22 9.51 12.20 -17.15
N GLY A 23 9.78 13.11 -16.22
CA GLY A 23 9.50 14.54 -16.39
C GLY A 23 8.02 14.84 -16.67
N GLY A 24 7.10 14.13 -16.02
CA GLY A 24 5.65 14.31 -16.18
C GLY A 24 5.07 13.84 -17.51
N LYS A 25 5.80 13.00 -18.28
CA LYS A 25 5.36 12.51 -19.59
C LYS A 25 5.68 11.03 -19.77
N LEU A 26 4.85 10.32 -20.53
CA LEU A 26 5.17 9.01 -21.07
C LEU A 26 5.99 9.13 -22.35
N LEU A 27 7.29 8.79 -22.28
CA LEU A 27 8.25 8.88 -23.38
C LEU A 27 8.54 7.49 -23.97
N ARG A 28 8.57 7.37 -25.30
CA ARG A 28 9.02 6.12 -25.96
C ARG A 28 10.54 6.09 -26.03
N GLU A 29 11.13 5.48 -25.02
CA GLU A 29 12.57 5.36 -24.83
C GLU A 29 12.91 3.99 -24.24
N ASP A 30 14.19 3.63 -24.24
CA ASP A 30 14.70 2.43 -23.58
C ASP A 30 15.17 2.77 -22.16
N LEU A 31 14.86 1.90 -21.19
CA LEU A 31 15.35 2.04 -19.82
C LEU A 31 16.60 1.19 -19.64
N TRP A 32 17.67 1.79 -19.15
CA TRP A 32 18.94 1.12 -18.89
C TRP A 32 19.18 1.00 -17.41
N VAL A 33 19.57 -0.20 -16.94
CA VAL A 33 19.77 -0.47 -15.52
C VAL A 33 21.07 -1.23 -15.30
N ARG A 34 21.85 -0.82 -14.30
CA ARG A 34 23.02 -1.57 -13.81
C ARG A 34 23.17 -1.36 -12.32
N GLY A 35 23.50 -2.42 -11.59
CA GLY A 35 23.80 -2.30 -10.16
C GLY A 35 22.63 -1.78 -9.33
N GLY A 36 21.38 -1.99 -9.78
CA GLY A 36 20.19 -1.43 -9.16
C GLY A 36 19.97 0.07 -9.38
N ARG A 37 20.66 0.69 -10.35
CA ARG A 37 20.54 2.12 -10.69
C ARG A 37 20.09 2.32 -12.13
N ILE A 38 19.28 3.35 -12.38
CA ILE A 38 18.97 3.81 -13.73
C ILE A 38 20.21 4.45 -14.35
N LEU A 39 20.59 4.02 -15.55
CA LEU A 39 21.76 4.51 -16.27
C LEU A 39 21.40 5.55 -17.31
N ASP A 40 22.33 6.49 -17.50
CA ASP A 40 22.40 7.35 -18.67
C ASP A 40 22.99 6.56 -19.85
N PRO A 41 22.21 6.32 -20.93
CA PRO A 41 22.71 5.58 -22.08
C PRO A 41 23.85 6.30 -22.79
N GLU A 42 23.90 7.65 -22.79
CA GLU A 42 24.95 8.40 -23.48
C GLU A 42 26.33 8.05 -22.91
N LYS A 43 26.46 8.07 -21.58
CA LYS A 43 27.69 7.68 -20.88
C LYS A 43 28.05 6.22 -21.14
N LEU A 44 27.07 5.33 -21.10
CA LEU A 44 27.28 3.90 -21.35
C LEU A 44 27.84 3.64 -22.77
N PHE A 45 27.30 4.33 -23.78
CA PHE A 45 27.71 4.13 -25.16
C PHE A 45 29.03 4.85 -25.51
N PHE A 46 29.17 6.11 -25.14
CA PHE A 46 30.31 6.93 -25.58
C PHE A 46 31.54 6.79 -24.69
N GLU A 47 31.36 6.67 -23.38
CA GLU A 47 32.48 6.56 -22.43
C GLU A 47 32.89 5.10 -22.23
N GLU A 48 31.92 4.21 -21.96
CA GLU A 48 32.22 2.81 -21.64
C GLU A 48 32.25 1.89 -22.86
N ARG A 49 31.66 2.31 -23.99
CA ARG A 49 31.52 1.51 -25.22
C ARG A 49 30.92 0.12 -24.96
N ARG A 50 29.95 0.06 -24.05
CA ARG A 50 29.27 -1.19 -23.68
C ARG A 50 27.89 -1.28 -24.32
N VAL A 51 27.46 -2.51 -24.52
CA VAL A 51 26.09 -2.87 -24.91
C VAL A 51 25.40 -3.58 -23.75
N ALA A 52 24.09 -3.75 -23.86
CA ALA A 52 23.31 -4.52 -22.89
C ALA A 52 23.81 -5.98 -22.83
N ASP A 53 23.99 -6.49 -21.61
CA ASP A 53 24.23 -7.92 -21.38
C ASP A 53 22.92 -8.73 -21.54
N GLU A 54 21.78 -8.09 -21.27
CA GLU A 54 20.45 -8.67 -21.43
C GLU A 54 19.45 -7.60 -21.91
N ARG A 55 18.64 -7.94 -22.92
CA ARG A 55 17.57 -7.10 -23.44
C ARG A 55 16.20 -7.68 -23.10
N ARG A 56 15.25 -6.83 -22.75
CA ARG A 56 13.88 -7.20 -22.40
C ARG A 56 12.90 -6.34 -23.17
N ASP A 57 12.16 -6.94 -24.10
CA ASP A 57 11.09 -6.28 -24.82
C ASP A 57 9.87 -6.12 -23.91
N CYS A 58 9.45 -4.87 -23.66
CA CYS A 58 8.31 -4.56 -22.81
C CYS A 58 6.96 -4.64 -23.54
N GLY A 59 6.94 -4.82 -24.86
CA GLY A 59 5.71 -4.99 -25.65
C GLY A 59 4.82 -3.76 -25.66
N GLY A 60 5.41 -2.56 -25.67
CA GLY A 60 4.71 -1.28 -25.62
C GLY A 60 4.19 -0.87 -24.23
N ARG A 61 4.48 -1.65 -23.18
CA ARG A 61 4.01 -1.40 -21.79
C ARG A 61 4.57 -0.12 -21.18
N ILE A 62 3.89 0.37 -20.14
CA ILE A 62 4.30 1.53 -19.37
C ILE A 62 5.29 1.10 -18.29
N LEU A 63 6.40 1.82 -18.16
CA LEU A 63 7.33 1.74 -17.04
C LEU A 63 7.18 3.01 -16.22
N ALA A 64 6.74 2.87 -14.97
CA ALA A 64 6.59 3.98 -14.02
C ALA A 64 7.46 3.73 -12.78
N PRO A 65 7.88 4.78 -12.04
CA PRO A 65 8.59 4.59 -10.79
C PRO A 65 7.76 3.71 -9.83
N GLY A 66 8.44 2.92 -9.02
CA GLY A 66 7.80 2.05 -8.04
C GLY A 66 6.95 2.85 -7.06
N PHE A 67 5.79 2.33 -6.70
CA PHE A 67 4.87 3.06 -5.83
C PHE A 67 5.43 3.15 -4.41
N ILE A 68 5.12 4.26 -3.75
CA ILE A 68 5.51 4.56 -2.38
C ILE A 68 4.26 4.75 -1.53
N ASP A 69 4.06 3.88 -0.56
CA ASP A 69 2.89 3.97 0.34
C ASP A 69 3.30 4.52 1.71
N VAL A 70 2.98 5.78 1.97
CA VAL A 70 3.41 6.48 3.19
C VAL A 70 2.47 6.32 4.38
N GLN A 71 1.33 5.62 4.19
CA GLN A 71 0.39 5.32 5.26
C GLN A 71 -0.25 3.95 5.02
N ILE A 72 0.23 2.94 5.76
CA ILE A 72 -0.27 1.56 5.75
C ILE A 72 -0.11 0.96 7.15
N ASN A 73 -1.23 0.59 7.77
CA ASN A 73 -1.29 0.07 9.15
C ASN A 73 -0.97 -1.43 9.22
N GLY A 74 -1.14 -2.13 8.10
CA GLY A 74 -0.89 -3.56 8.02
C GLY A 74 -1.35 -4.19 6.71
N GLY A 75 -1.35 -5.50 6.69
CA GLY A 75 -1.88 -6.29 5.60
C GLY A 75 -1.57 -7.77 5.73
N PHE A 76 -2.28 -8.60 4.98
CA PHE A 76 -2.10 -10.05 4.94
C PHE A 76 -2.19 -10.71 6.32
N GLY A 77 -3.08 -10.19 7.18
CA GLY A 77 -3.29 -10.63 8.56
C GLY A 77 -2.32 -10.01 9.59
N VAL A 78 -1.39 -9.16 9.15
CA VAL A 78 -0.42 -8.49 10.03
C VAL A 78 -0.89 -7.09 10.38
N ASP A 79 -0.85 -6.76 11.67
CA ASP A 79 -1.04 -5.42 12.23
C ASP A 79 0.29 -4.92 12.80
N PHE A 80 0.77 -3.77 12.33
CA PHE A 80 2.05 -3.23 12.79
C PHE A 80 2.00 -2.69 14.22
N SER A 81 0.81 -2.32 14.71
CA SER A 81 0.60 -1.81 16.07
C SER A 81 0.47 -2.93 17.11
N GLN A 82 0.52 -4.20 16.69
CA GLN A 82 0.53 -5.33 17.62
C GLN A 82 1.94 -5.66 18.11
N ALA A 83 2.10 -5.56 19.43
CA ALA A 83 3.31 -5.89 20.19
C ALA A 83 3.58 -7.41 20.26
N THR A 84 3.69 -8.08 19.12
CA THR A 84 4.10 -9.50 19.05
C THR A 84 5.59 -9.68 19.40
N GLU A 85 6.03 -10.92 19.60
CA GLU A 85 7.45 -11.21 19.85
C GLU A 85 8.34 -11.00 18.62
N ASP A 86 7.78 -11.09 17.40
CA ASP A 86 8.51 -10.97 16.14
C ASP A 86 7.79 -10.03 15.14
N VAL A 87 7.74 -8.75 15.50
CA VAL A 87 7.17 -7.68 14.66
C VAL A 87 7.89 -7.61 13.31
N GLY A 88 9.21 -7.83 13.30
CA GLY A 88 10.05 -7.77 12.10
C GLY A 88 9.65 -8.78 11.02
N SER A 89 9.24 -9.99 11.41
CA SER A 89 8.72 -10.99 10.47
C SER A 89 7.40 -10.58 9.81
N GLY A 90 6.50 -9.96 10.60
CA GLY A 90 5.23 -9.43 10.12
C GLY A 90 5.44 -8.32 9.08
N VAL A 91 6.27 -7.33 9.41
CA VAL A 91 6.66 -6.26 8.47
C VAL A 91 7.30 -6.85 7.22
N SER A 92 8.17 -7.86 7.36
CA SER A 92 8.80 -8.53 6.23
C SER A 92 7.80 -9.30 5.35
N LEU A 93 6.74 -9.86 5.93
CA LEU A 93 5.67 -10.50 5.16
C LEU A 93 4.92 -9.46 4.31
N VAL A 94 4.49 -8.36 4.92
CA VAL A 94 3.80 -7.28 4.20
C VAL A 94 4.69 -6.71 3.11
N ALA A 95 5.95 -6.37 3.44
CA ALA A 95 6.93 -5.85 2.49
C ALA A 95 7.12 -6.73 1.25
N ARG A 96 7.06 -8.07 1.40
CA ARG A 96 7.12 -9.00 0.26
C ARG A 96 5.85 -9.00 -0.58
N ARG A 97 4.70 -8.96 0.07
CA ARG A 97 3.40 -9.15 -0.57
C ARG A 97 2.93 -7.89 -1.31
N ILE A 98 3.17 -6.70 -0.77
CA ILE A 98 2.80 -5.42 -1.41
C ILE A 98 3.57 -5.15 -2.72
N LEU A 99 4.69 -5.83 -2.96
CA LEU A 99 5.37 -5.79 -4.26
C LEU A 99 4.43 -6.24 -5.41
N SER A 100 3.52 -7.18 -5.16
CA SER A 100 2.52 -7.60 -6.16
C SER A 100 1.48 -6.52 -6.47
N HIS A 101 1.50 -5.41 -5.74
CA HIS A 101 0.66 -4.24 -5.95
C HIS A 101 1.47 -3.02 -6.40
N GLY A 102 2.71 -3.25 -6.86
CA GLY A 102 3.58 -2.20 -7.39
C GLY A 102 4.31 -1.37 -6.33
N VAL A 103 4.10 -1.63 -5.05
CA VAL A 103 4.72 -0.88 -3.95
C VAL A 103 6.15 -1.36 -3.73
N THR A 104 7.13 -0.52 -4.01
CA THR A 104 8.56 -0.81 -3.83
C THR A 104 9.12 -0.20 -2.56
N SER A 105 8.43 0.74 -1.94
CA SER A 105 8.81 1.36 -0.66
C SER A 105 7.58 1.77 0.13
N PHE A 106 7.64 1.74 1.45
CA PHE A 106 6.51 2.11 2.30
C PHE A 106 6.94 2.60 3.69
N CYS A 107 6.01 3.25 4.39
CA CYS A 107 6.10 3.61 5.80
C CYS A 107 5.10 2.77 6.60
N PRO A 108 5.56 1.78 7.39
CA PRO A 108 4.69 1.08 8.33
C PRO A 108 4.10 2.09 9.33
N THR A 109 2.77 2.14 9.41
CA THR A 109 2.04 3.05 10.28
C THR A 109 1.71 2.37 11.61
N LEU A 110 2.04 3.05 12.71
CA LEU A 110 1.59 2.69 14.05
C LEU A 110 0.50 3.65 14.48
N VAL A 111 -0.69 3.13 14.78
CA VAL A 111 -1.79 3.94 15.31
C VAL A 111 -1.63 4.17 16.81
N THR A 112 -2.53 4.97 17.38
CA THR A 112 -2.54 5.28 18.83
C THR A 112 -2.51 4.00 19.66
N SER A 113 -1.41 3.85 20.40
CA SER A 113 -1.09 2.70 21.23
C SER A 113 -0.56 3.18 22.58
N PRO A 114 -0.55 2.33 23.63
CA PRO A 114 0.08 2.72 24.88
C PRO A 114 1.62 2.76 24.72
N PRO A 115 2.35 3.56 25.54
CA PRO A 115 3.80 3.77 25.39
C PRO A 115 4.64 2.49 25.29
N GLU A 116 4.28 1.46 26.04
CA GLU A 116 4.97 0.15 26.05
C GLU A 116 4.95 -0.53 24.67
N VAL A 117 3.92 -0.31 23.86
CA VAL A 117 3.85 -0.84 22.48
C VAL A 117 4.84 -0.10 21.60
N TYR A 118 4.88 1.24 21.65
CA TYR A 118 5.86 2.01 20.87
C TYR A 118 7.29 1.66 21.24
N HIS A 119 7.59 1.59 22.54
CA HIS A 119 8.93 1.25 23.04
C HIS A 119 9.38 -0.15 22.60
N LYS A 120 8.43 -1.08 22.40
CA LYS A 120 8.73 -2.42 21.88
C LYS A 120 8.84 -2.46 20.36
N VAL A 121 7.93 -1.79 19.64
CA VAL A 121 7.76 -1.91 18.18
C VAL A 121 8.74 -1.02 17.42
N VAL A 122 8.90 0.25 17.82
CA VAL A 122 9.69 1.25 17.09
C VAL A 122 11.15 0.81 16.86
N PRO A 123 11.86 0.22 17.85
CA PRO A 123 13.23 -0.26 17.64
C PRO A 123 13.34 -1.49 16.73
N GLN A 124 12.26 -2.27 16.57
CA GLN A 124 12.27 -3.53 15.81
C GLN A 124 12.01 -3.32 14.31
N ILE A 125 11.63 -2.13 13.89
CA ILE A 125 11.33 -1.79 12.50
C ILE A 125 12.36 -0.75 12.01
N PRO A 126 13.59 -1.18 11.67
CA PRO A 126 14.60 -0.27 11.16
C PRO A 126 14.27 0.18 9.74
N VAL A 127 14.73 1.40 9.40
CA VAL A 127 14.81 1.83 8.00
C VAL A 127 15.65 0.82 7.23
N LYS A 128 15.12 0.34 6.10
CA LYS A 128 15.72 -0.75 5.33
C LYS A 128 15.48 -0.56 3.84
N SER A 129 16.55 -0.61 3.06
CA SER A 129 16.44 -0.60 1.60
C SER A 129 15.66 -1.81 1.08
N GLY A 130 14.96 -1.60 -0.03
CA GLY A 130 14.33 -2.68 -0.78
C GLY A 130 15.32 -3.72 -1.30
N GLY A 131 14.79 -4.87 -1.74
CA GLY A 131 15.60 -5.90 -2.37
C GLY A 131 14.98 -7.30 -2.29
N PRO A 132 15.80 -8.38 -2.13
CA PRO A 132 15.32 -9.76 -2.19
C PRO A 132 14.27 -10.11 -1.14
N HIS A 133 14.20 -9.31 -0.08
CA HIS A 133 13.35 -9.55 1.07
C HIS A 133 12.05 -8.75 1.06
N GLY A 134 11.79 -7.91 0.05
CA GLY A 134 10.57 -7.11 -0.05
C GLY A 134 10.82 -5.64 -0.40
N ALA A 135 9.74 -4.87 -0.40
CA ALA A 135 9.74 -3.41 -0.47
C ALA A 135 10.61 -2.79 0.64
N GLY A 136 11.18 -1.62 0.35
CA GLY A 136 11.96 -0.86 1.32
C GLY A 136 11.09 -0.24 2.41
N VAL A 137 11.58 -0.25 3.65
CA VAL A 137 10.99 0.47 4.77
C VAL A 137 11.66 1.84 4.85
N LEU A 138 10.92 2.91 4.57
CA LEU A 138 11.43 4.29 4.56
C LEU A 138 11.50 4.92 5.96
N GLY A 139 11.01 4.18 6.96
CA GLY A 139 10.83 4.62 8.34
C GLY A 139 9.35 4.59 8.73
N LEU A 140 9.10 4.69 10.02
CA LEU A 140 7.77 4.58 10.62
C LEU A 140 6.94 5.84 10.42
N HIS A 141 5.64 5.65 10.26
CA HIS A 141 4.65 6.70 10.42
C HIS A 141 3.95 6.49 11.77
N LEU A 142 4.06 7.45 12.69
CA LEU A 142 3.37 7.42 13.96
C LEU A 142 2.09 8.25 13.86
N GLU A 143 0.93 7.59 13.83
CA GLU A 143 -0.39 8.21 13.72
C GLU A 143 -1.06 8.31 15.11
N GLY A 144 -0.85 9.47 15.76
CA GLY A 144 -1.16 9.64 17.19
C GLY A 144 -0.16 8.93 18.11
N PRO A 145 -0.26 9.13 19.44
CA PRO A 145 -1.50 9.42 20.17
C PRO A 145 -1.80 10.90 20.45
N PHE A 146 -0.99 11.81 19.93
CA PHE A 146 -1.16 13.27 20.09
C PHE A 146 -2.16 13.83 19.09
N ILE A 147 -3.39 13.34 19.15
CA ILE A 147 -4.49 13.68 18.25
C ILE A 147 -5.74 14.11 19.03
N SER A 148 -6.70 14.73 18.34
CA SER A 148 -7.93 15.21 18.95
C SER A 148 -8.82 14.06 19.43
N ARG A 149 -9.34 14.18 20.65
CA ARG A 149 -10.36 13.26 21.18
C ARG A 149 -11.64 13.27 20.34
N GLU A 150 -12.04 14.44 19.85
CA GLU A 150 -13.26 14.62 19.05
C GLU A 150 -13.15 14.02 17.64
N LYS A 151 -11.92 13.94 17.13
CA LYS A 151 -11.59 13.40 15.81
C LYS A 151 -10.68 12.18 15.91
N ARG A 152 -10.83 11.40 16.98
CA ARG A 152 -10.03 10.19 17.21
C ARG A 152 -10.23 9.14 16.13
N GLY A 153 -11.41 9.11 15.49
CA GLY A 153 -11.74 8.04 14.55
C GLY A 153 -11.59 6.67 15.23
N ALA A 154 -10.87 5.75 14.60
CA ALA A 154 -10.57 4.43 15.12
C ALA A 154 -9.64 4.43 16.35
N HIS A 155 -8.96 5.52 16.67
CA HIS A 155 -7.91 5.51 17.67
C HIS A 155 -8.47 5.28 19.09
N PRO A 156 -7.86 4.38 19.89
CA PRO A 156 -8.36 4.06 21.24
C PRO A 156 -8.24 5.24 22.18
N GLU A 157 -9.40 5.74 22.64
CA GLU A 157 -9.51 6.95 23.48
C GLU A 157 -8.67 6.88 24.76
N ALA A 158 -8.55 5.70 25.37
CA ALA A 158 -7.77 5.47 26.58
C ALA A 158 -6.25 5.72 26.41
N HIS A 159 -5.77 5.69 25.17
CA HIS A 159 -4.35 5.85 24.84
C HIS A 159 -4.03 7.21 24.24
N LEU A 160 -5.03 8.05 23.98
CA LEU A 160 -4.80 9.44 23.58
C LEU A 160 -3.95 10.17 24.61
N ARG A 161 -3.08 11.05 24.12
CA ARG A 161 -2.17 11.87 24.90
C ARG A 161 -2.25 13.32 24.44
N SER A 162 -1.87 14.24 25.31
CA SER A 162 -1.57 15.63 24.96
C SER A 162 -0.09 15.86 25.21
N PHE A 163 0.44 16.93 24.64
CA PHE A 163 1.68 17.52 25.12
C PHE A 163 1.35 18.15 26.48
N GLU A 164 1.90 17.61 27.56
CA GLU A 164 1.75 18.15 28.91
C GLU A 164 2.68 19.36 29.07
N ALA A 165 3.26 19.58 30.26
CA ALA A 165 4.12 20.72 30.51
C ALA A 165 5.47 20.69 29.77
N ASN A 166 5.87 19.56 29.17
CA ASN A 166 7.22 19.38 28.63
C ASN A 166 7.28 19.20 27.10
N ALA A 167 6.17 19.46 26.40
CA ALA A 167 6.09 19.51 24.94
C ALA A 167 6.75 18.31 24.24
N PHE A 168 7.94 18.50 23.68
CA PHE A 168 8.69 17.47 22.96
C PHE A 168 9.17 16.32 23.86
N GLN A 169 9.39 16.55 25.16
CA GLN A 169 9.77 15.46 26.07
C GLN A 169 8.62 14.49 26.33
N ASP A 170 7.37 14.97 26.32
CA ASP A 170 6.19 14.10 26.47
C ASP A 170 6.04 13.19 25.24
N LEU A 171 6.39 13.72 24.06
CA LEU A 171 6.49 12.94 22.81
C LEU A 171 7.56 11.85 22.91
N LEU A 172 8.77 12.18 23.38
CA LEU A 172 9.85 11.20 23.56
C LEU A 172 9.52 10.15 24.63
N ALA A 173 8.88 10.55 25.74
CA ALA A 173 8.44 9.63 26.76
C ALA A 173 7.41 8.63 26.22
N THR A 174 6.55 9.08 25.30
CA THR A 174 5.51 8.24 24.68
C THR A 174 6.08 7.29 23.63
N TYR A 175 6.84 7.79 22.65
CA TYR A 175 7.30 6.97 21.53
C TYR A 175 8.65 6.27 21.76
N GLY A 176 9.48 6.80 22.66
CA GLY A 176 10.88 6.42 22.77
C GLY A 176 11.77 7.05 21.69
N PRO A 177 12.91 6.42 21.35
CA PRO A 177 13.82 6.92 20.32
C PRO A 177 13.15 7.05 18.96
N LEU A 178 13.44 8.14 18.25
CA LEU A 178 12.80 8.47 16.96
C LEU A 178 13.68 8.15 15.74
N ASP A 179 14.80 7.44 15.91
CA ASP A 179 15.80 7.20 14.85
C ASP A 179 15.21 6.50 13.61
N ASN A 180 14.16 5.70 13.79
CA ASN A 180 13.48 4.98 12.72
C ASN A 180 12.18 5.67 12.26
N VAL A 181 11.85 6.85 12.78
CA VAL A 181 10.59 7.55 12.50
C VAL A 181 10.75 8.50 11.33
N ARG A 182 9.85 8.41 10.37
CA ARG A 182 9.83 9.27 9.17
C ARG A 182 8.72 10.30 9.19
N ILE A 183 7.55 9.93 9.72
CA ILE A 183 6.33 10.76 9.74
C ILE A 183 5.71 10.70 11.13
N VAL A 184 5.21 11.84 11.62
CA VAL A 184 4.35 11.91 12.82
C VAL A 184 3.08 12.68 12.47
N THR A 185 1.92 12.05 12.63
CA THR A 185 0.62 12.71 12.58
C THR A 185 0.24 13.20 13.97
N LEU A 186 -0.12 14.49 14.06
CA LEU A 186 -0.62 15.11 15.28
C LEU A 186 -1.72 16.12 14.99
N ALA A 187 -2.50 16.43 16.03
CA ALA A 187 -3.52 17.48 15.99
C ALA A 187 -2.89 18.84 16.38
N PRO A 188 -2.87 19.84 15.48
CA PRO A 188 -2.17 21.10 15.71
C PRO A 188 -2.83 21.99 16.77
N GLU A 189 -4.10 21.79 17.10
CA GLU A 189 -4.81 22.52 18.15
C GLU A 189 -4.39 22.14 19.58
N LEU A 190 -3.65 21.05 19.75
CA LEU A 190 -3.14 20.66 21.06
C LEU A 190 -2.12 21.69 21.57
N GLY A 191 -2.16 21.98 22.88
CA GLY A 191 -1.22 22.91 23.52
C GLY A 191 0.24 22.49 23.25
N HIS A 192 1.15 23.44 23.05
CA HIS A 192 2.56 23.21 22.74
C HIS A 192 2.87 22.45 21.42
N SER A 193 1.88 22.16 20.58
CA SER A 193 2.08 21.47 19.29
C SER A 193 3.14 22.16 18.42
N HIS A 194 3.11 23.49 18.31
CA HIS A 194 4.07 24.26 17.51
C HIS A 194 5.54 24.05 17.90
N GLU A 195 5.85 23.88 19.19
CA GLU A 195 7.20 23.57 19.67
C GLU A 195 7.61 22.16 19.21
N VAL A 196 6.70 21.20 19.36
CA VAL A 196 6.90 19.81 18.94
C VAL A 196 7.10 19.71 17.42
N ILE A 197 6.31 20.44 16.63
CA ILE A 197 6.41 20.47 15.17
C ILE A 197 7.80 20.96 14.74
N ARG A 198 8.30 22.04 15.36
CA ARG A 198 9.64 22.58 15.07
C ARG A 198 10.75 21.60 15.41
N GLU A 199 10.65 20.94 16.57
CA GLU A 199 11.62 19.94 17.00
C GLU A 199 11.65 18.72 16.05
N LEU A 200 10.48 18.17 15.70
CA LEU A 200 10.37 17.07 14.73
C LEU A 200 10.96 17.46 13.36
N THR A 201 10.60 18.64 12.86
CA THR A 201 11.07 19.15 11.57
C THR A 201 12.59 19.34 11.55
N THR A 202 13.18 19.85 12.65
CA THR A 202 14.64 20.01 12.79
C THR A 202 15.38 18.67 12.72
N ARG A 203 14.71 17.57 13.11
CA ARG A 203 15.22 16.20 13.00
C ARG A 203 14.96 15.56 11.64
N GLY A 204 14.37 16.30 10.69
CA GLY A 204 14.02 15.80 9.36
C GLY A 204 12.77 14.90 9.35
N ILE A 205 12.03 14.82 10.44
CA ILE A 205 10.77 14.05 10.53
C ILE A 205 9.65 14.89 9.90
N CYS A 206 8.90 14.29 8.98
CA CYS A 206 7.75 14.93 8.38
C CYS A 206 6.62 15.01 9.42
N VAL A 207 6.08 16.21 9.62
CA VAL A 207 4.91 16.40 10.46
C VAL A 207 3.67 16.47 9.58
N SER A 208 2.71 15.62 9.90
CA SER A 208 1.40 15.57 9.27
C SER A 208 0.30 16.08 10.20
N LEU A 209 -0.68 16.80 9.65
CA LEU A 209 -1.86 17.27 10.36
C LEU A 209 -3.01 16.30 10.10
N GLY A 210 -3.59 15.75 11.16
CA GLY A 210 -4.69 14.77 11.04
C GLY A 210 -5.39 14.55 12.38
N HIS A 211 -6.54 13.89 12.36
CA HIS A 211 -7.34 13.60 13.55
C HIS A 211 -7.55 14.84 14.42
N SER A 212 -8.04 15.92 13.80
CA SER A 212 -7.94 17.27 14.35
C SER A 212 -9.22 18.08 14.17
N VAL A 213 -9.52 18.91 15.17
CA VAL A 213 -10.57 19.93 15.14
C VAL A 213 -10.03 21.34 14.83
N ALA A 214 -8.85 21.45 14.25
CA ALA A 214 -8.22 22.74 13.97
C ALA A 214 -8.97 23.56 12.92
N ASP A 215 -9.12 24.85 13.21
CA ASP A 215 -9.48 25.86 12.23
C ASP A 215 -8.35 26.10 11.22
N LEU A 216 -8.64 26.85 10.15
CA LEU A 216 -7.63 27.17 9.14
C LEU A 216 -6.42 27.89 9.76
N ARG A 217 -6.63 28.77 10.74
CA ARG A 217 -5.55 29.57 11.31
C ARG A 217 -4.54 28.70 12.08
N ALA A 218 -5.02 27.80 12.93
CA ALA A 218 -4.17 26.85 13.63
C ALA A 218 -3.43 25.92 12.66
N ALA A 219 -4.09 25.51 11.57
CA ALA A 219 -3.47 24.72 10.52
C ALA A 219 -2.34 25.51 9.80
N GLU A 220 -2.56 26.79 9.48
CA GLU A 220 -1.55 27.67 8.90
C GLU A 220 -0.36 27.88 9.86
N ASP A 221 -0.63 28.13 11.14
CA ASP A 221 0.40 28.30 12.18
C ASP A 221 1.25 27.01 12.35
N ALA A 222 0.64 25.84 12.19
CA ALA A 222 1.33 24.55 12.19
C ALA A 222 2.25 24.40 10.97
N VAL A 223 1.82 24.85 9.78
CA VAL A 223 2.68 24.89 8.58
C VAL A 223 3.85 25.87 8.78
N TRP A 224 3.61 27.04 9.37
CA TRP A 224 4.68 27.98 9.73
C TRP A 224 5.67 27.38 10.74
N SER A 225 5.22 26.44 11.55
CA SER A 225 6.06 25.71 12.49
C SER A 225 6.82 24.54 11.85
N GLY A 226 6.46 24.12 10.64
CA GLY A 226 7.19 23.13 9.86
C GLY A 226 6.36 21.99 9.28
N ALA A 227 5.05 21.91 9.59
CA ALA A 227 4.20 20.85 9.04
C ALA A 227 4.10 20.93 7.50
N THR A 228 4.12 19.76 6.84
CA THR A 228 4.15 19.67 5.37
C THR A 228 3.16 18.65 4.79
N PHE A 229 2.44 17.93 5.64
CA PHE A 229 1.53 16.88 5.21
C PHE A 229 0.17 16.99 5.90
N ILE A 230 -0.87 16.48 5.24
CA ILE A 230 -2.21 16.29 5.80
C ILE A 230 -2.52 14.80 5.68
N THR A 231 -2.85 14.17 6.80
CA THR A 231 -3.20 12.74 6.85
C THR A 231 -4.61 12.56 6.28
N HIS A 232 -4.76 11.56 5.39
CA HIS A 232 -6.02 11.12 4.75
C HIS A 232 -7.12 12.20 4.63
N LEU A 233 -6.85 13.27 3.87
CA LEU A 233 -7.70 14.46 3.72
C LEU A 233 -9.21 14.11 3.66
N PHE A 234 -10.00 14.91 4.38
CA PHE A 234 -11.44 14.75 4.68
C PHE A 234 -11.77 13.78 5.82
N ASN A 235 -10.94 12.78 6.10
CA ASN A 235 -11.18 11.78 7.13
C ASN A 235 -10.69 12.30 8.49
N ALA A 236 -11.44 12.00 9.56
CA ALA A 236 -11.10 12.42 10.93
C ALA A 236 -10.68 13.91 11.07
N MET A 237 -11.36 14.83 10.38
CA MET A 237 -11.12 16.27 10.51
C MET A 237 -12.44 17.07 10.50
N LEU A 238 -12.39 18.37 10.75
CA LEU A 238 -13.57 19.21 10.57
C LEU A 238 -14.04 19.18 9.11
N PRO A 239 -15.36 19.09 8.86
CA PRO A 239 -15.90 19.27 7.52
C PRO A 239 -15.59 20.66 6.99
N PHE A 240 -15.40 20.77 5.68
CA PHE A 240 -15.23 22.07 5.03
C PHE A 240 -16.44 22.98 5.28
N HIS A 241 -16.19 24.19 5.78
CA HIS A 241 -17.20 25.24 5.91
C HIS A 241 -16.71 26.54 5.25
N HIS A 242 -17.59 27.24 4.54
CA HIS A 242 -17.21 28.41 3.73
C HIS A 242 -16.63 29.61 4.52
N ARG A 243 -16.92 29.72 5.82
CA ARG A 243 -16.33 30.79 6.69
C ARG A 243 -15.01 30.40 7.32
N ASP A 244 -14.81 29.10 7.49
CA ASP A 244 -13.61 28.52 8.05
C ASP A 244 -13.47 27.12 7.46
N PRO A 245 -12.59 26.95 6.47
CA PRO A 245 -12.44 25.69 5.77
C PRO A 245 -11.64 24.65 6.58
N GLY A 246 -11.15 25.00 7.79
CA GLY A 246 -10.31 24.14 8.61
C GLY A 246 -9.02 23.73 7.88
N ILE A 247 -8.50 22.54 8.22
CA ILE A 247 -7.31 21.95 7.59
C ILE A 247 -7.47 21.83 6.05
N VAL A 248 -8.68 21.56 5.54
CA VAL A 248 -8.92 21.45 4.08
C VAL A 248 -8.57 22.75 3.36
N GLY A 249 -8.69 23.90 4.04
CA GLY A 249 -8.32 25.21 3.46
C GLY A 249 -6.85 25.36 3.14
N LEU A 250 -5.96 24.54 3.73
CA LEU A 250 -4.53 24.57 3.42
C LEU A 250 -4.24 24.27 1.95
N LEU A 251 -5.11 23.55 1.24
CA LEU A 251 -4.91 23.25 -0.18
C LEU A 251 -4.85 24.50 -1.06
N THR A 252 -5.44 25.61 -0.61
CA THR A 252 -5.53 26.86 -1.37
C THR A 252 -5.20 28.09 -0.52
N SER A 253 -4.54 27.93 0.62
CA SER A 253 -4.18 29.06 1.49
C SER A 253 -3.07 29.90 0.85
N ASP A 254 -3.26 31.22 0.87
CA ASP A 254 -2.31 32.24 0.42
C ASP A 254 -1.36 32.71 1.55
N ARG A 255 -1.50 32.15 2.75
CA ARG A 255 -0.73 32.52 3.96
C ARG A 255 0.42 31.58 4.27
N LEU A 256 0.62 30.56 3.44
CA LEU A 256 1.68 29.57 3.63
C LEU A 256 3.06 30.16 3.29
N PRO A 257 4.14 29.68 3.92
CA PRO A 257 5.50 30.11 3.59
C PRO A 257 5.82 29.91 2.11
N ALA A 258 6.45 30.91 1.48
CA ALA A 258 6.80 30.85 0.07
C ALA A 258 7.66 29.62 -0.26
N GLY A 259 7.32 28.92 -1.35
CA GLY A 259 8.02 27.71 -1.78
C GLY A 259 7.71 26.45 -0.96
N ARG A 260 6.79 26.51 0.02
CA ARG A 260 6.33 25.34 0.76
C ARG A 260 5.17 24.67 0.02
N CYS A 261 5.41 23.45 -0.47
CA CYS A 261 4.33 22.58 -0.94
C CYS A 261 3.68 21.88 0.27
N ILE A 262 2.34 21.86 0.33
CA ILE A 262 1.60 21.05 1.31
C ILE A 262 1.08 19.82 0.60
N PHE A 263 1.64 18.68 0.99
CA PHE A 263 1.15 17.40 0.51
C PHE A 263 -0.06 16.95 1.33
N TYR A 264 -0.88 16.05 0.77
CA TYR A 264 -2.02 15.49 1.47
C TYR A 264 -2.30 14.06 1.00
N GLY A 265 -2.51 13.17 1.96
CA GLY A 265 -2.87 11.78 1.72
C GLY A 265 -4.31 11.67 1.21
N MET A 266 -4.54 10.90 0.16
CA MET A 266 -5.87 10.55 -0.34
C MET A 266 -6.05 9.04 -0.41
N ILE A 267 -7.08 8.53 0.27
CA ILE A 267 -7.53 7.14 0.15
C ILE A 267 -8.49 7.05 -1.03
N ALA A 268 -8.02 6.50 -2.14
CA ALA A 268 -8.77 6.39 -3.39
C ALA A 268 -9.30 4.96 -3.64
N ASP A 269 -9.92 4.35 -2.64
CA ASP A 269 -10.41 2.97 -2.69
C ASP A 269 -11.82 2.81 -3.28
N GLY A 270 -12.53 3.93 -3.51
CA GLY A 270 -13.92 3.96 -3.99
C GLY A 270 -14.97 3.95 -2.89
N THR A 271 -14.55 3.91 -1.62
CA THR A 271 -15.43 3.82 -0.44
C THR A 271 -15.20 4.98 0.53
N HIS A 272 -13.96 5.20 0.97
CA HIS A 272 -13.62 6.21 1.98
C HIS A 272 -13.84 7.63 1.46
N THR A 273 -13.40 7.88 0.23
CA THR A 273 -13.52 9.20 -0.38
C THR A 273 -14.52 9.15 -1.54
N ASN A 274 -15.57 9.97 -1.45
CA ASN A 274 -16.48 10.15 -2.57
C ASN A 274 -15.72 10.64 -3.82
N PRO A 275 -15.97 10.09 -5.02
CA PRO A 275 -15.31 10.54 -6.26
C PRO A 275 -15.38 12.06 -6.52
N ALA A 276 -16.44 12.74 -6.08
CA ALA A 276 -16.53 14.20 -6.16
C ALA A 276 -15.54 14.91 -5.24
N ALA A 277 -15.31 14.40 -4.04
CA ALA A 277 -14.31 14.93 -3.10
C ALA A 277 -12.89 14.70 -3.64
N LEU A 278 -12.59 13.53 -4.20
CA LEU A 278 -11.32 13.27 -4.91
C LEU A 278 -11.05 14.30 -6.00
N ARG A 279 -12.06 14.61 -6.82
CA ARG A 279 -11.97 15.64 -7.87
C ARG A 279 -11.76 17.04 -7.32
N ILE A 280 -12.43 17.40 -6.22
CA ILE A 280 -12.28 18.71 -5.60
C ILE A 280 -10.85 18.89 -5.11
N ALA A 281 -10.33 17.93 -4.33
CA ALA A 281 -8.97 17.99 -3.80
C ALA A 281 -7.93 18.06 -4.92
N HIS A 282 -8.00 17.14 -5.90
CA HIS A 282 -7.07 17.11 -7.02
C HIS A 282 -7.07 18.41 -7.84
N ARG A 283 -8.23 19.01 -8.10
CA ARG A 283 -8.32 20.28 -8.84
C ARG A 283 -7.81 21.47 -8.03
N ALA A 284 -8.01 21.45 -6.72
CA ALA A 284 -7.54 22.50 -5.83
C ALA A 284 -6.01 22.51 -5.75
N HIS A 285 -5.40 21.33 -5.57
CA HIS A 285 -3.95 21.21 -5.41
C HIS A 285 -3.40 19.90 -5.98
N PRO A 286 -3.19 19.77 -7.30
CA PRO A 286 -2.81 18.51 -7.92
C PRO A 286 -1.40 18.03 -7.53
N GLN A 287 -0.46 18.97 -7.31
CA GLN A 287 0.94 18.68 -7.00
C GLN A 287 1.15 18.19 -5.56
N GLY A 288 0.23 18.49 -4.65
CA GLY A 288 0.28 18.01 -3.26
C GLY A 288 -0.35 16.64 -3.04
N LEU A 289 -1.02 16.07 -4.05
CA LEU A 289 -1.80 14.85 -3.85
C LEU A 289 -0.89 13.62 -3.72
N VAL A 290 -0.93 12.96 -2.56
CA VAL A 290 -0.24 11.70 -2.31
C VAL A 290 -1.30 10.60 -2.17
N LEU A 291 -1.27 9.59 -3.04
CA LEU A 291 -2.10 8.41 -2.83
C LEU A 291 -1.53 7.59 -1.67
N VAL A 292 -2.40 7.26 -0.73
CA VAL A 292 -2.11 6.36 0.38
C VAL A 292 -3.14 5.24 0.39
N THR A 293 -2.76 4.05 0.85
CA THR A 293 -3.75 2.99 1.03
C THR A 293 -4.52 3.19 2.31
N ASP A 294 -3.84 3.60 3.39
CA ASP A 294 -4.32 3.47 4.76
C ASP A 294 -4.78 2.03 5.04
N ALA A 295 -4.07 1.06 4.46
CA ALA A 295 -4.52 -0.32 4.46
C ALA A 295 -4.41 -0.94 5.86
N ILE A 296 -5.45 -1.69 6.22
CA ILE A 296 -5.55 -2.41 7.50
C ILE A 296 -5.11 -3.88 7.33
N PRO A 297 -4.97 -4.66 8.42
CA PRO A 297 -4.52 -6.05 8.35
C PRO A 297 -5.33 -6.95 7.42
N ALA A 298 -6.57 -6.59 7.10
CA ALA A 298 -7.43 -7.30 6.16
C ALA A 298 -6.99 -7.20 4.69
N LEU A 299 -6.11 -6.27 4.31
CA LEU A 299 -5.58 -6.17 2.94
C LEU A 299 -5.03 -7.51 2.46
N GLY A 300 -5.48 -7.97 1.29
CA GLY A 300 -4.97 -9.20 0.67
C GLY A 300 -5.46 -10.51 1.31
N LEU A 301 -6.38 -10.44 2.27
CA LEU A 301 -7.16 -11.61 2.69
C LEU A 301 -8.23 -11.91 1.63
N GLY A 302 -8.48 -13.19 1.36
CA GLY A 302 -9.53 -13.61 0.42
C GLY A 302 -10.93 -13.44 1.01
N ASN A 303 -11.97 -13.58 0.18
CA ASN A 303 -13.34 -13.52 0.68
C ASN A 303 -13.60 -14.58 1.77
N GLY A 304 -14.40 -14.22 2.77
CA GLY A 304 -14.78 -15.10 3.88
C GLY A 304 -14.38 -14.55 5.25
N ARG A 305 -14.51 -15.40 6.27
CA ARG A 305 -14.22 -15.02 7.66
C ARG A 305 -12.75 -15.22 8.01
N HIS A 306 -12.19 -14.25 8.71
CA HIS A 306 -10.81 -14.22 9.19
C HIS A 306 -10.78 -13.72 10.63
N THR A 307 -9.70 -14.05 11.34
CA THR A 307 -9.44 -13.52 12.68
C THR A 307 -8.33 -12.48 12.59
N LEU A 308 -8.61 -11.26 13.02
CA LEU A 308 -7.65 -10.16 13.11
C LEU A 308 -7.53 -9.72 14.57
N GLY A 309 -6.40 -10.02 15.20
CA GLY A 309 -6.23 -9.83 16.64
C GLY A 309 -7.27 -10.63 17.43
N GLN A 310 -8.10 -9.93 18.21
CA GLN A 310 -9.17 -10.54 19.02
C GLN A 310 -10.53 -10.55 18.29
N GLN A 311 -10.60 -10.04 17.06
CA GLN A 311 -11.85 -9.80 16.35
C GLN A 311 -12.01 -10.76 15.16
N GLU A 312 -13.24 -11.23 14.95
CA GLU A 312 -13.62 -11.90 13.70
C GLU A 312 -14.09 -10.86 12.68
N VAL A 313 -13.55 -10.94 11.47
CA VAL A 313 -13.90 -10.07 10.35
C VAL A 313 -14.34 -10.92 9.17
N GLU A 314 -15.21 -10.39 8.34
CA GLU A 314 -15.64 -11.00 7.11
C GLU A 314 -15.29 -10.09 5.94
N VAL A 315 -14.54 -10.63 4.99
CA VAL A 315 -14.05 -9.95 3.80
C VAL A 315 -14.94 -10.30 2.62
N ASP A 316 -15.38 -9.29 1.87
CA ASP A 316 -16.12 -9.42 0.62
C ASP A 316 -15.58 -8.41 -0.41
N GLY A 317 -14.76 -8.88 -1.35
CA GLY A 317 -14.12 -8.04 -2.35
C GLY A 317 -13.12 -7.07 -1.73
N LEU A 318 -13.37 -5.76 -1.88
CA LEU A 318 -12.56 -4.67 -1.32
C LEU A 318 -13.19 -4.08 -0.05
N THR A 319 -13.98 -4.89 0.65
CA THR A 319 -14.73 -4.50 1.84
C THR A 319 -14.48 -5.52 2.95
N ALA A 320 -14.29 -5.06 4.19
CA ALA A 320 -14.15 -5.90 5.37
C ALA A 320 -15.04 -5.38 6.50
N TYR A 321 -15.75 -6.25 7.20
CA TYR A 321 -16.64 -5.84 8.29
C TYR A 321 -16.60 -6.83 9.46
N VAL A 322 -17.06 -6.45 10.65
CA VAL A 322 -17.11 -7.33 11.82
C VAL A 322 -18.02 -8.50 11.51
N ALA A 323 -17.57 -9.72 11.76
CA ALA A 323 -18.38 -10.90 11.48
C ALA A 323 -19.72 -10.82 12.22
N GLY A 324 -20.83 -10.86 11.46
CA GLY A 324 -22.19 -10.71 12.00
C GLY A 324 -22.81 -9.32 11.85
N GLU A 325 -22.03 -8.31 11.46
CA GLU A 325 -22.48 -6.91 11.33
C GLU A 325 -22.64 -6.45 9.87
N ARG A 326 -22.90 -7.38 8.93
CA ARG A 326 -23.08 -7.06 7.50
C ARG A 326 -23.93 -5.79 7.31
N PRO A 327 -23.38 -4.71 6.71
CA PRO A 327 -24.16 -3.53 6.42
C PRO A 327 -25.37 -3.88 5.55
N HIS A 328 -26.54 -3.37 5.90
CA HIS A 328 -27.75 -3.60 5.11
C HIS A 328 -27.55 -3.01 3.70
N PRO A 329 -27.83 -3.73 2.59
CA PRO A 329 -27.61 -3.26 1.21
C PRO A 329 -28.32 -1.95 0.82
N LEU A 330 -29.22 -1.47 1.67
CA LEU A 330 -30.07 -0.28 1.52
C LEU A 330 -29.94 0.70 2.69
N GLY A 331 -28.96 0.50 3.59
CA GLY A 331 -28.63 1.48 4.62
C GLY A 331 -28.09 2.77 3.98
N PRO A 332 -28.14 3.92 4.69
CA PRO A 332 -27.58 5.16 4.16
C PRO A 332 -26.12 4.92 3.76
N ARG A 333 -25.79 5.17 2.48
CA ARG A 333 -24.45 5.04 1.84
C ARG A 333 -23.36 5.91 2.47
N SER A 334 -23.60 6.48 3.63
CA SER A 334 -22.74 7.41 4.36
C SER A 334 -21.93 6.73 5.47
N GLN A 335 -21.97 5.40 5.57
CA GLN A 335 -21.09 4.63 6.48
C GLN A 335 -19.99 3.94 5.66
N PRO A 336 -18.69 4.15 5.98
CA PRO A 336 -17.60 3.48 5.30
C PRO A 336 -17.74 1.96 5.44
N ALA A 337 -17.48 1.25 4.35
CA ALA A 337 -17.70 -0.18 4.27
C ALA A 337 -16.61 -1.03 4.97
N CYS A 338 -15.64 -0.42 5.66
CA CYS A 338 -14.58 -1.14 6.36
C CYS A 338 -14.82 -1.28 7.88
N GLN A 339 -15.88 -1.97 8.33
CA GLN A 339 -16.18 -2.16 9.76
C GLN A 339 -15.21 -3.14 10.44
N VAL A 340 -13.89 -2.90 10.42
CA VAL A 340 -12.94 -3.71 11.18
C VAL A 340 -12.34 -2.83 12.27
N ALA A 341 -12.41 -3.34 13.52
CA ALA A 341 -11.83 -2.82 14.76
C ALA A 341 -11.38 -1.37 14.63
N HIS A 342 -12.29 -0.42 14.59
CA HIS A 342 -12.72 0.39 15.72
C HIS A 342 -13.99 1.13 15.28
N ASP A 343 -14.87 1.53 16.19
CA ASP A 343 -16.04 2.35 15.82
C ASP A 343 -15.65 3.85 15.93
N PRO A 344 -15.63 4.63 14.83
CA PRO A 344 -16.00 4.30 13.45
C PRO A 344 -14.87 3.66 12.60
N PRO A 345 -15.23 2.95 11.52
CA PRO A 345 -14.31 2.27 10.61
C PRO A 345 -13.31 3.23 9.96
N ASP A 346 -12.03 3.16 10.33
CA ASP A 346 -10.96 3.88 9.65
C ASP A 346 -9.95 2.89 9.06
N GLY A 347 -9.86 2.87 7.74
CA GLY A 347 -8.79 2.22 6.98
C GLY A 347 -9.30 1.33 5.85
N SER A 348 -8.46 1.13 4.84
CA SER A 348 -8.82 0.48 3.58
C SER A 348 -8.38 -0.99 3.51
N ILE A 349 -8.95 -1.75 2.57
CA ILE A 349 -8.34 -3.01 2.12
C ILE A 349 -7.96 -2.99 0.64
N ALA A 350 -8.02 -1.81 0.01
CA ALA A 350 -7.60 -1.62 -1.36
C ALA A 350 -6.07 -1.49 -1.47
N PRO A 351 -5.41 -2.29 -2.33
CA PRO A 351 -4.00 -2.12 -2.60
C PRO A 351 -3.72 -0.87 -3.46
N MET A 352 -2.46 -0.42 -3.44
CA MET A 352 -2.04 0.81 -4.13
C MET A 352 -2.38 0.82 -5.63
N ASP A 353 -2.21 -0.30 -6.34
CA ASP A 353 -2.53 -0.38 -7.77
C ASP A 353 -4.02 -0.19 -8.06
N VAL A 354 -4.90 -0.62 -7.13
CA VAL A 354 -6.33 -0.32 -7.18
C VAL A 354 -6.58 1.16 -6.91
N CYS A 355 -5.93 1.75 -5.89
CA CYS A 355 -6.05 3.17 -5.58
C CYS A 355 -5.66 4.05 -6.78
N VAL A 356 -4.59 3.72 -7.50
CA VAL A 356 -4.17 4.42 -8.73
C VAL A 356 -5.25 4.35 -9.81
N ARG A 357 -5.78 3.15 -10.09
CA ARG A 357 -6.84 2.96 -11.12
C ARG A 357 -8.13 3.68 -10.75
N HIS A 358 -8.56 3.59 -9.50
CA HIS A 358 -9.76 4.29 -9.01
C HIS A 358 -9.58 5.81 -9.00
N PHE A 359 -8.41 6.31 -8.61
CA PHE A 359 -8.11 7.74 -8.67
C PHE A 359 -8.20 8.27 -10.11
N LEU A 360 -7.58 7.57 -11.06
CA LEU A 360 -7.67 7.90 -12.49
C LEU A 360 -9.13 7.92 -12.96
N GLN A 361 -9.89 6.87 -12.66
CA GLN A 361 -11.29 6.76 -13.05
C GLN A 361 -12.17 7.85 -12.42
N ALA A 362 -11.99 8.12 -11.13
CA ALA A 362 -12.79 9.07 -10.37
C ALA A 362 -12.53 10.53 -10.81
N THR A 363 -11.27 10.85 -11.12
CA THR A 363 -10.86 12.22 -11.42
C THR A 363 -10.84 12.56 -12.90
N GLY A 364 -10.57 11.58 -13.76
CA GLY A 364 -10.30 11.80 -15.18
C GLY A 364 -8.97 12.55 -15.41
N CYS A 365 -8.04 12.50 -14.46
CA CYS A 365 -6.69 13.06 -14.63
C CYS A 365 -5.90 12.27 -15.69
N SER A 366 -4.67 12.73 -16.00
CA SER A 366 -3.81 11.96 -16.90
C SER A 366 -3.24 10.72 -16.20
N VAL A 367 -2.82 9.74 -17.01
CA VAL A 367 -2.12 8.55 -16.49
C VAL A 367 -0.86 8.95 -15.73
N GLU A 368 -0.12 9.93 -16.23
CA GLU A 368 1.08 10.46 -15.58
C GLU A 368 0.77 11.00 -14.20
N SER A 369 -0.26 11.85 -14.05
CA SER A 369 -0.63 12.42 -12.75
C SER A 369 -1.08 11.35 -11.75
N ALA A 370 -1.80 10.32 -12.19
CA ALA A 370 -2.21 9.22 -11.31
C ALA A 370 -1.00 8.41 -10.81
N LEU A 371 -0.01 8.19 -11.68
CA LEU A 371 1.22 7.47 -11.33
C LEU A 371 2.16 8.32 -10.45
N GLU A 372 2.29 9.62 -10.73
CA GLU A 372 3.09 10.55 -9.92
C GLU A 372 2.53 10.69 -8.50
N ALA A 373 1.20 10.70 -8.36
CA ALA A 373 0.55 10.73 -7.05
C ALA A 373 0.87 9.53 -6.16
N ALA A 374 1.19 8.36 -6.74
CA ALA A 374 1.61 7.17 -6.01
C ALA A 374 3.14 6.97 -5.96
N SER A 375 3.94 7.86 -6.57
CA SER A 375 5.39 7.68 -6.68
C SER A 375 6.19 8.96 -6.47
N LEU A 376 6.14 9.91 -7.39
CA LEU A 376 6.89 11.16 -7.32
C LEU A 376 6.46 12.02 -6.12
N HIS A 377 5.17 12.24 -5.91
CA HIS A 377 4.67 13.09 -4.83
C HIS A 377 5.03 12.55 -3.43
N PRO A 378 4.83 11.25 -3.10
CA PRO A 378 5.32 10.71 -1.82
C PRO A 378 6.86 10.74 -1.72
N ALA A 379 7.61 10.63 -2.83
CA ALA A 379 9.05 10.82 -2.79
C ALA A 379 9.42 12.28 -2.46
N GLN A 380 8.77 13.27 -3.06
CA GLN A 380 8.99 14.69 -2.77
C GLN A 380 8.61 15.07 -1.34
N LEU A 381 7.48 14.54 -0.84
CA LEU A 381 7.07 14.65 0.56
C LEU A 381 8.19 14.23 1.52
N LEU A 382 8.88 13.14 1.18
CA LEU A 382 9.95 12.58 1.99
C LEU A 382 11.35 13.05 1.56
N GLY A 383 11.49 13.99 0.64
CA GLY A 383 12.80 14.47 0.16
C GLY A 383 13.66 13.38 -0.50
N LEU A 384 13.03 12.40 -1.14
CA LEU A 384 13.63 11.24 -1.79
C LEU A 384 13.60 11.33 -3.33
N GLU A 385 13.09 12.41 -3.91
CA GLU A 385 12.83 12.55 -5.35
C GLU A 385 14.07 12.41 -6.24
N LYS A 386 15.27 12.56 -5.68
CA LYS A 386 16.54 12.33 -6.39
C LYS A 386 16.90 10.85 -6.55
N SER A 387 16.36 9.98 -5.71
CA SER A 387 16.68 8.54 -5.70
C SER A 387 15.47 7.64 -5.91
N LYS A 388 14.26 8.07 -5.54
CA LYS A 388 13.01 7.31 -5.64
C LYS A 388 11.89 8.18 -6.22
N GLY A 389 10.80 7.54 -6.67
CA GLY A 389 9.66 8.24 -7.26
C GLY A 389 9.92 8.83 -8.65
N THR A 390 11.08 8.54 -9.25
CA THR A 390 11.45 8.95 -10.61
C THR A 390 12.21 7.83 -11.33
N LEU A 391 12.26 7.88 -12.65
CA LEU A 391 13.11 7.06 -13.52
C LEU A 391 14.23 7.90 -14.16
N ASP A 392 14.68 8.93 -13.45
CA ASP A 392 15.83 9.75 -13.83
C ASP A 392 17.16 9.01 -13.66
N PHE A 393 18.17 9.44 -14.40
CA PHE A 393 19.49 8.82 -14.34
C PHE A 393 20.10 8.94 -12.93
N GLY A 394 20.66 7.82 -12.43
CA GLY A 394 21.20 7.72 -11.07
C GLY A 394 20.17 7.35 -9.99
N ALA A 395 18.87 7.42 -10.29
CA ALA A 395 17.83 6.96 -9.37
C ALA A 395 17.93 5.45 -9.13
N ASP A 396 17.33 4.99 -8.03
CA ASP A 396 17.15 3.56 -7.77
C ASP A 396 16.28 2.95 -8.88
N ALA A 397 16.64 1.77 -9.34
CA ALA A 397 15.88 1.02 -10.34
C ALA A 397 14.66 0.33 -9.72
N ASP A 398 13.83 1.12 -9.02
CA ASP A 398 12.57 0.72 -8.43
C ASP A 398 11.45 1.16 -9.39
N PHE A 399 10.83 0.21 -10.10
CA PHE A 399 9.84 0.53 -11.12
C PHE A 399 8.79 -0.56 -11.30
N VAL A 400 7.62 -0.17 -11.80
CA VAL A 400 6.51 -1.07 -12.15
C VAL A 400 6.35 -1.12 -13.66
N VAL A 401 5.98 -2.29 -14.16
CA VAL A 401 5.58 -2.53 -15.54
C VAL A 401 4.07 -2.69 -15.57
N LEU A 402 3.40 -1.82 -16.31
CA LEU A 402 1.94 -1.72 -16.36
C LEU A 402 1.42 -1.94 -17.79
N ASP A 403 0.23 -2.52 -17.90
CA ASP A 403 -0.53 -2.47 -19.15
C ASP A 403 -1.26 -1.11 -19.34
N ASP A 404 -1.97 -0.95 -20.45
CA ASP A 404 -2.73 0.28 -20.75
C ASP A 404 -3.89 0.55 -19.80
N SER A 405 -4.34 -0.45 -19.04
CA SER A 405 -5.35 -0.33 -18.00
C SER A 405 -4.75 -0.14 -16.61
N LEU A 406 -3.43 0.06 -16.52
CA LEU A 406 -2.65 0.21 -15.30
C LEU A 406 -2.73 -1.01 -14.35
N HIS A 407 -2.88 -2.21 -14.89
CA HIS A 407 -2.66 -3.43 -14.11
C HIS A 407 -1.16 -3.76 -14.05
N VAL A 408 -0.69 -4.04 -12.84
CA VAL A 408 0.70 -4.43 -12.59
C VAL A 408 0.98 -5.79 -13.24
N GLN A 409 1.98 -5.82 -14.11
CA GLN A 409 2.48 -7.02 -14.76
C GLN A 409 3.76 -7.54 -14.06
N ALA A 410 4.61 -6.59 -13.65
CA ALA A 410 5.83 -6.88 -12.92
C ALA A 410 6.26 -5.68 -12.08
N THR A 411 7.00 -5.95 -11.02
CA THR A 411 7.62 -4.96 -10.14
C THR A 411 9.09 -5.26 -10.01
N TYR A 412 9.90 -4.24 -10.26
CA TYR A 412 11.33 -4.27 -10.19
C TYR A 412 11.79 -3.46 -8.99
N ILE A 413 12.71 -4.04 -8.21
CA ILE A 413 13.27 -3.38 -7.04
C ILE A 413 14.79 -3.54 -7.05
N SER A 414 15.46 -2.42 -6.78
CA SER A 414 16.89 -2.38 -6.60
C SER A 414 17.27 -3.15 -5.33
N GLY A 415 18.18 -4.11 -5.46
CA GLY A 415 18.80 -4.75 -4.30
C GLY A 415 19.87 -3.84 -3.72
N GLY A 416 19.55 -3.12 -2.65
CA GLY A 416 20.55 -2.31 -1.93
C GLY A 416 21.61 -3.20 -1.27
N GLY A 417 22.72 -3.48 -1.96
CA GLY A 417 23.83 -4.27 -1.44
C GLY A 417 24.96 -4.45 -2.44
N ALA A 418 26.12 -4.95 -1.99
CA ALA A 418 27.34 -5.11 -2.80
C ALA A 418 27.19 -5.98 -4.07
N SER A 419 26.09 -6.74 -4.19
CA SER A 419 25.74 -7.49 -5.40
C SER A 419 25.05 -6.65 -6.49
N GLY A 420 24.44 -5.50 -6.15
CA GLY A 420 23.75 -4.62 -7.11
C GLY A 420 22.68 -5.29 -7.98
N ALA A 421 22.13 -6.43 -7.57
CA ALA A 421 21.22 -7.19 -8.41
C ALA A 421 19.84 -6.51 -8.48
N LEU A 422 19.35 -6.29 -9.70
CA LEU A 422 17.96 -5.91 -9.93
C LEU A 422 17.08 -7.15 -9.80
N LEU A 423 16.08 -7.08 -8.92
CA LEU A 423 15.14 -8.17 -8.71
C LEU A 423 13.82 -7.85 -9.38
N ALA A 424 13.22 -8.86 -9.98
CA ALA A 424 11.93 -8.76 -10.65
C ALA A 424 10.95 -9.71 -9.98
N LEU A 425 9.89 -9.15 -9.37
CA LEU A 425 8.69 -9.90 -9.06
C LEU A 425 7.76 -9.83 -10.26
N ARG A 426 7.30 -10.98 -10.74
CA ARG A 426 6.29 -11.05 -11.80
C ARG A 426 4.99 -11.56 -11.22
N ILE A 427 3.90 -10.92 -11.63
CA ILE A 427 2.56 -11.38 -11.32
C ILE A 427 2.14 -12.24 -12.49
N ALA A 428 1.87 -13.53 -12.25
CA ALA A 428 1.29 -14.39 -13.28
C ALA A 428 -0.18 -14.01 -13.44
N THR A 429 -0.52 -13.24 -14.47
CA THR A 429 -1.91 -12.99 -14.85
C THR A 429 -2.45 -14.21 -15.61
N VAL A 430 -3.67 -14.62 -15.29
CA VAL A 430 -4.35 -15.73 -15.96
C VAL A 430 -4.62 -15.31 -17.42
N GLY A 431 -3.95 -15.96 -18.38
CA GLY A 431 -4.28 -15.86 -19.81
C GLY A 431 -3.25 -15.20 -20.74
N SER A 432 -2.10 -14.73 -20.25
CA SER A 432 -1.01 -14.28 -21.14
C SER A 432 -0.03 -15.42 -21.45
N ASP A 433 0.12 -15.79 -22.72
CA ASP A 433 1.23 -16.65 -23.19
C ASP A 433 2.56 -15.89 -22.95
N ILE A 434 3.19 -16.13 -21.80
CA ILE A 434 4.51 -15.59 -21.44
C ILE A 434 5.47 -16.78 -21.33
N ARG A 435 5.81 -17.37 -22.48
CA ARG A 435 6.81 -18.45 -22.54
C ARG A 435 8.25 -17.93 -22.68
N ASP A 436 8.45 -16.68 -23.07
CA ASP A 436 9.79 -16.17 -23.45
C ASP A 436 10.62 -15.53 -22.31
N TRP A 437 10.22 -15.65 -21.05
CA TRP A 437 10.85 -14.88 -19.98
C TRP A 437 11.36 -15.71 -18.79
N CYS A 438 11.42 -17.03 -18.92
CA CYS A 438 12.07 -17.93 -17.96
C CYS A 438 13.46 -18.35 -18.48
N SER A 439 14.51 -17.65 -18.04
CA SER A 439 15.87 -18.20 -18.10
C SER A 439 16.32 -18.63 -16.69
N PRO A 440 16.64 -19.92 -16.45
CA PRO A 440 17.08 -20.44 -15.15
C PRO A 440 18.43 -19.89 -14.66
N ARG A 441 19.09 -19.00 -15.42
CA ARG A 441 20.44 -18.48 -15.13
C ARG A 441 20.46 -17.07 -14.54
N SER A 442 19.29 -16.53 -14.20
CA SER A 442 19.15 -15.19 -13.65
C SER A 442 18.88 -15.31 -12.16
N GLY A 443 19.59 -14.56 -11.30
CA GLY A 443 19.34 -14.48 -9.85
C GLY A 443 18.00 -13.83 -9.51
N VAL A 444 16.97 -14.10 -10.32
CA VAL A 444 15.60 -13.61 -10.22
C VAL A 444 14.87 -14.52 -9.26
N VAL A 445 14.50 -13.98 -8.11
CA VAL A 445 13.52 -14.64 -7.24
C VAL A 445 12.15 -14.41 -7.87
N VAL A 446 11.72 -15.34 -8.73
CA VAL A 446 10.32 -15.38 -9.19
C VAL A 446 9.47 -15.88 -8.02
N LEU A 447 8.92 -14.98 -7.21
CA LEU A 447 7.87 -15.36 -6.26
C LEU A 447 6.57 -15.50 -7.08
N THR A 448 6.28 -16.72 -7.53
CA THR A 448 4.97 -17.02 -8.11
C THR A 448 3.94 -17.06 -6.99
N PHE A 449 2.99 -16.13 -7.01
CA PHE A 449 1.81 -16.21 -6.15
C PHE A 449 0.66 -16.75 -6.98
N SER A 450 0.27 -17.99 -6.72
CA SER A 450 -0.95 -18.56 -7.31
C SER A 450 -2.16 -18.03 -6.54
N PRO A 451 -3.16 -17.41 -7.21
CA PRO A 451 -4.34 -16.86 -6.53
C PRO A 451 -5.37 -17.91 -6.11
N PHE A 452 -5.10 -19.21 -6.30
CA PHE A 452 -6.01 -20.29 -5.93
C PHE A 452 -5.31 -21.29 -5.01
N GLY A 453 -5.78 -21.38 -3.77
CA GLY A 453 -5.54 -22.58 -2.96
C GLY A 453 -6.19 -23.77 -3.64
N PHE A 454 -5.43 -24.81 -3.94
CA PHE A 454 -6.01 -26.09 -4.32
C PHE A 454 -5.34 -27.26 -3.63
N TRP A 455 -6.24 -28.13 -3.21
CA TRP A 455 -6.11 -29.47 -2.69
C TRP A 455 -5.03 -30.32 -3.35
N GLY A 456 -4.39 -31.16 -2.53
CA GLY A 456 -3.42 -32.15 -2.96
C GLY A 456 -4.01 -33.25 -3.84
N GLY A 457 -3.18 -33.69 -4.79
CA GLY A 457 -3.42 -34.85 -5.63
C GLY A 457 -2.27 -35.05 -6.63
N TRP A 458 -1.21 -35.75 -6.21
CA TRP A 458 -0.23 -36.38 -7.10
C TRP A 458 -0.89 -37.59 -7.81
N PRO A 459 -0.45 -38.01 -9.03
CA PRO A 459 0.68 -38.96 -9.16
C PRO A 459 1.44 -38.86 -10.52
N PRO A 460 2.26 -39.83 -10.95
CA PRO A 460 3.63 -40.08 -10.50
C PRO A 460 4.67 -40.01 -11.66
N SER A 461 5.95 -39.92 -11.32
CA SER A 461 7.09 -40.11 -12.23
C SER A 461 7.54 -41.58 -12.29
N PRO A 462 8.26 -41.99 -13.35
CA PRO A 462 9.34 -42.98 -13.25
C PRO A 462 10.65 -42.41 -13.84
N LEU A 463 11.73 -42.34 -13.06
CA LEU A 463 12.81 -43.34 -12.87
C LEU A 463 13.99 -43.20 -13.85
N LEU A 464 15.18 -43.39 -13.26
CA LEU A 464 16.53 -43.71 -13.81
C LEU A 464 17.50 -42.51 -13.89
N THR A 465 18.77 -42.55 -13.45
CA THR A 465 19.60 -43.38 -12.53
C THR A 465 20.99 -42.69 -12.46
N GLY A 466 21.74 -42.88 -11.36
CA GLY A 466 23.20 -42.63 -11.25
C GLY A 466 23.59 -41.77 -10.03
N ALA A 467 23.80 -42.32 -8.82
CA ALA A 467 25.08 -42.88 -8.29
C ALA A 467 26.21 -41.82 -8.20
N VAL A 468 26.96 -41.59 -7.11
CA VAL A 468 27.24 -42.40 -5.91
C VAL A 468 28.04 -41.59 -4.84
N LEU A 469 27.83 -41.95 -3.55
CA LEU A 469 28.65 -41.90 -2.30
C LEU A 469 29.11 -40.60 -1.60
N GLY A 470 28.89 -40.58 -0.27
CA GLY A 470 29.57 -39.69 0.69
C GLY A 470 29.04 -39.64 2.15
N THR A 471 28.93 -40.81 2.82
CA THR A 471 29.02 -41.09 4.28
C THR A 471 28.56 -40.10 5.39
N GLY A 472 27.65 -40.57 6.26
CA GLY A 472 27.88 -40.62 7.73
C GLY A 472 26.90 -39.85 8.65
N GLY A 473 26.20 -40.56 9.55
CA GLY A 473 25.88 -40.03 10.89
C GLY A 473 24.45 -40.09 11.45
N VAL A 474 23.97 -41.29 11.78
CA VAL A 474 23.11 -41.69 12.93
C VAL A 474 21.81 -40.91 13.24
N CYS A 475 20.68 -41.63 13.10
CA CYS A 475 19.34 -41.31 13.57
C CYS A 475 19.03 -42.14 14.83
N LEU A 476 18.45 -41.53 15.87
CA LEU A 476 17.92 -42.19 17.08
C LEU A 476 16.40 -42.31 16.97
N ALA A 477 15.87 -43.46 17.38
CA ALA A 477 14.55 -43.96 17.02
C ALA A 477 13.56 -44.05 18.20
N LEU A 478 12.28 -43.79 17.89
CA LEU A 478 11.02 -44.42 18.39
C LEU A 478 10.45 -44.04 19.79
N PRO A 479 9.12 -44.27 20.06
CA PRO A 479 8.14 -45.04 19.28
C PRO A 479 6.74 -44.40 19.02
N LEU A 480 6.10 -45.00 18.00
CA LEU A 480 4.67 -44.95 17.66
C LEU A 480 3.80 -45.68 18.70
N PHE A 481 2.60 -45.14 18.95
CA PHE A 481 1.44 -45.88 19.45
C PHE A 481 0.30 -45.89 18.42
N SER A 482 -0.46 -46.97 18.45
CA SER A 482 -1.31 -47.55 17.42
C SER A 482 -2.75 -47.01 17.34
N SER A 483 -3.27 -46.98 16.10
CA SER A 483 -4.59 -47.42 15.61
C SER A 483 -5.76 -47.53 16.59
N LEU A 484 -6.88 -46.84 16.30
CA LEU A 484 -8.23 -47.44 16.33
C LEU A 484 -9.28 -46.54 15.63
N CYS A 485 -10.20 -47.23 14.93
CA CYS A 485 -11.49 -46.77 14.39
C CYS A 485 -11.54 -45.96 13.07
N CYS A 486 -11.43 -46.71 11.96
CA CYS A 486 -12.18 -46.41 10.73
C CYS A 486 -13.24 -47.51 10.55
N LYS A 487 -14.53 -47.19 10.80
CA LYS A 487 -15.74 -47.90 10.31
C LYS A 487 -17.02 -47.31 10.96
N ALA A 488 -17.45 -46.14 10.49
CA ALA A 488 -18.86 -45.73 10.53
C ALA A 488 -19.05 -44.51 9.63
N GLN A 489 -20.21 -44.43 8.95
CA GLN A 489 -20.72 -43.26 8.22
C GLN A 489 -20.16 -42.98 6.81
N LEU A 490 -20.16 -44.02 5.98
CA LEU A 490 -20.42 -43.89 4.53
C LEU A 490 -21.84 -44.42 4.25
N ARG A 491 -22.86 -43.65 4.64
CA ARG A 491 -24.29 -43.80 4.29
C ARG A 491 -25.05 -42.56 4.74
N LYS A 492 -25.07 -41.53 3.89
CA LYS A 492 -26.08 -40.44 3.79
C LYS A 492 -25.46 -39.30 2.97
N CYS A 493 -25.75 -39.28 1.67
CA CYS A 493 -25.81 -38.11 0.79
C CYS A 493 -25.95 -38.59 -0.68
N LEU A 494 -27.02 -39.33 -0.94
CA LEU A 494 -27.50 -39.68 -2.29
C LEU A 494 -29.03 -39.81 -2.20
N GLN A 495 -29.68 -38.69 -1.87
CA GLN A 495 -31.13 -38.52 -1.96
C GLN A 495 -31.45 -37.05 -1.69
N VAL A 496 -31.45 -36.21 -2.74
CA VAL A 496 -32.41 -35.11 -3.04
C VAL A 496 -31.99 -34.56 -4.41
N GLN A 497 -32.31 -35.28 -5.49
CA GLN A 497 -32.49 -34.73 -6.83
C GLN A 497 -33.46 -35.64 -7.58
N SER A 498 -34.75 -35.35 -7.41
CA SER A 498 -35.84 -35.67 -8.31
C SER A 498 -37.12 -35.26 -7.60
N ASP A 499 -37.62 -34.07 -7.92
CA ASP A 499 -39.05 -33.80 -8.07
C ASP A 499 -39.27 -32.30 -8.24
N ARG A 500 -39.56 -31.90 -9.49
CA ARG A 500 -40.61 -30.96 -9.91
C ARG A 500 -40.26 -30.31 -11.24
N MET A 501 -40.63 -30.98 -12.31
CA MET A 501 -41.18 -30.32 -13.50
C MET A 501 -42.52 -31.01 -13.84
N VAL A 502 -43.37 -30.26 -14.55
CA VAL A 502 -44.72 -30.57 -15.04
C VAL A 502 -45.85 -30.01 -14.17
N ARG A 503 -46.32 -28.81 -14.54
CA ARG A 503 -47.69 -28.63 -15.06
C ARG A 503 -47.79 -27.34 -15.89
N ALA A 504 -48.30 -27.51 -17.11
CA ALA A 504 -48.61 -26.47 -18.07
C ALA A 504 -49.94 -25.75 -17.76
N SER A 505 -50.07 -24.58 -18.40
CA SER A 505 -51.12 -23.55 -18.36
C SER A 505 -52.58 -24.01 -18.60
N PRO A 506 -53.57 -23.11 -18.45
CA PRO A 506 -54.03 -22.38 -19.65
C PRO A 506 -54.45 -20.90 -19.47
N VAL A 507 -54.14 -20.12 -20.52
CA VAL A 507 -54.89 -19.06 -21.23
C VAL A 507 -56.17 -18.45 -20.59
N GLY A 508 -56.24 -17.11 -20.60
CA GLY A 508 -57.50 -16.36 -20.47
C GLY A 508 -57.42 -14.81 -20.57
N ARG A 509 -57.49 -14.28 -21.81
CA ARG A 509 -58.13 -13.04 -22.32
C ARG A 509 -57.92 -11.63 -21.71
N GLU A 510 -57.30 -10.77 -22.55
CA GLU A 510 -57.73 -9.44 -23.08
C GLU A 510 -58.49 -8.36 -22.26
N GLN A 511 -57.79 -7.21 -22.09
CA GLN A 511 -58.12 -5.78 -22.42
C GLN A 511 -59.28 -5.01 -21.70
N PRO A 512 -59.36 -3.65 -21.81
CA PRO A 512 -58.34 -2.57 -21.69
C PRO A 512 -58.84 -1.32 -20.88
N GLY A 513 -57.97 -0.32 -20.59
CA GLY A 513 -58.45 1.07 -20.51
C GLY A 513 -57.83 2.07 -19.51
N LYS A 514 -57.18 3.10 -20.09
CA LYS A 514 -57.25 4.55 -19.81
C LYS A 514 -56.48 5.21 -18.65
N ASN A 515 -55.59 6.12 -19.09
CA ASN A 515 -55.41 7.54 -18.71
C ASN A 515 -55.16 7.93 -17.23
N HIS A 516 -53.99 8.52 -16.93
CA HIS A 516 -53.77 9.98 -16.94
C HIS A 516 -52.43 10.37 -16.28
N LEU A 517 -51.60 11.10 -17.03
CA LEU A 517 -50.63 12.09 -16.53
C LEU A 517 -51.43 13.28 -15.91
N PRO A 518 -50.87 14.04 -14.94
CA PRO A 518 -50.05 15.19 -15.33
C PRO A 518 -48.86 15.54 -14.42
N ARG A 519 -47.98 16.34 -15.05
CA ARG A 519 -46.89 17.15 -14.52
C ARG A 519 -47.32 18.12 -13.40
N ARG A 520 -46.38 18.43 -12.49
CA ARG A 520 -46.01 19.75 -11.91
C ARG A 520 -44.74 19.51 -11.07
N ALA A 521 -43.56 20.08 -11.34
CA ALA A 521 -43.17 21.49 -11.38
C ALA A 521 -43.48 22.24 -10.08
N LEU A 522 -42.50 22.20 -9.16
CA LEU A 522 -41.97 23.32 -8.38
C LEU A 522 -40.52 23.00 -8.00
#